data_AF-A0A1S3VT27-F1
#
_entry.id   AF-A0A1S3VT27-F1
#
_cell.length_a   1.000
_cell.length_b   1.000
_cell.length_c   1.000
_cell.angle_alpha   90.00
_cell.angle_beta   90.00
_cell.angle_gamma   90.00
#
_symmetry.space_group_name_H-M   'P 1'
#
loop_
_entity.id
_entity.type
_entity.pdbx_description
1 polymer ?
#
loop_
_entity_poly.entity_id
_entity_poly.type
_entity_poly.pdbx_seq_one_letter_code
_entity_poly.pdbx_strand_id
1 'polypeptide(L)' 'MSKSCKGLAAELVKCLSESDCIKVEKRSYRECVGEKSPCIPNECVGLRETYFNCKRGQVDMRARIRGNKGY' A
#
# COMPACT_ATOMS: atom_id res chain seq x y z
N MET A 1 11.02 12.54 -3.35
CA MET A 1 10.30 11.58 -2.48
C MET A 1 11.34 10.70 -1.80
N SER A 2 11.33 10.60 -0.47
CA SER A 2 12.23 9.72 0.29
C SER A 2 12.10 8.27 -0.19
N LYS A 3 13.22 7.54 -0.24
CA LYS A 3 13.27 6.13 -0.70
C LYS A 3 12.51 5.17 0.23
N SER A 4 12.38 5.54 1.50
CA SER A 4 11.61 4.81 2.51
C SER A 4 10.20 4.61 1.98
N CYS A 5 9.67 3.39 1.99
CA CYS A 5 8.35 2.99 1.45
C CYS A 5 8.27 2.72 -0.06
N LYS A 6 9.35 2.87 -0.84
CA LYS A 6 9.30 2.54 -2.28
C LYS A 6 9.05 1.04 -2.51
N GLY A 7 9.62 0.18 -1.67
CA GLY A 7 9.40 -1.27 -1.72
C GLY A 7 7.93 -1.62 -1.48
N LEU A 8 7.37 -1.12 -0.38
CA LEU A 8 5.94 -1.29 -0.05
C LEU A 8 5.00 -0.78 -1.14
N ALA A 9 5.34 0.34 -1.80
CA ALA A 9 4.54 0.84 -2.91
C ALA A 9 4.55 -0.13 -4.11
N ALA A 10 5.72 -0.69 -4.45
CA ALA A 10 5.86 -1.65 -5.53
C ALA A 10 5.12 -2.96 -5.23
N GLU A 11 5.22 -3.46 -4.00
CA GLU A 11 4.48 -4.65 -3.56
C GLU A 11 2.97 -4.42 -3.61
N LEU A 12 2.48 -3.28 -3.13
CA LEU A 12 1.06 -2.97 -3.16
C LEU A 12 0.52 -2.90 -4.61
N VAL A 13 1.26 -2.25 -5.51
CA VAL A 13 0.89 -2.19 -6.94
C VAL A 13 0.89 -3.58 -7.56
N LYS A 14 1.88 -4.41 -7.25
CA LYS A 14 1.93 -5.80 -7.72
C LYS A 14 0.72 -6.59 -7.22
N CYS A 15 0.43 -6.52 -5.93
CA CYS A 15 -0.71 -7.21 -5.32
C CYS A 15 -2.04 -6.80 -5.98
N LEU A 16 -2.26 -5.49 -6.15
CA LEU A 16 -3.48 -4.99 -6.78
C LEU A 16 -3.56 -5.36 -8.27
N SER A 17 -2.44 -5.40 -8.98
CA SER A 17 -2.41 -5.83 -10.38
C SER A 17 -2.91 -7.27 -10.56
N GLU A 18 -2.78 -8.08 -9.51
CA GLU A 18 -3.20 -9.47 -9.51
C GLU A 18 -4.66 -9.68 -9.08
N SER A 19 -5.28 -8.65 -8.48
CA SER A 19 -6.66 -8.67 -7.95
C SER A 19 -7.75 -8.59 -9.02
N ASP A 20 -8.94 -9.09 -8.69
CA ASP A 20 -10.11 -9.07 -9.57
C ASP A 20 -10.59 -7.65 -9.88
N CYS A 21 -10.46 -6.73 -8.93
CA CYS A 21 -10.78 -5.31 -9.14
C CYS A 21 -10.07 -4.70 -10.36
N ILE A 22 -8.83 -5.11 -10.65
CA ILE A 22 -8.08 -4.63 -11.82
C ILE A 22 -8.24 -5.57 -13.01
N LYS A 23 -8.09 -6.88 -12.81
CA LYS A 23 -8.11 -7.86 -13.91
C LYS A 23 -9.49 -8.04 -14.53
N VAL A 24 -10.52 -8.13 -13.70
CA VAL A 24 -11.88 -8.45 -14.11
C VAL A 24 -12.68 -7.17 -14.28
N GLU A 25 -12.70 -6.31 -13.26
CA GLU A 25 -13.53 -5.10 -13.27
C GLU A 25 -12.90 -3.93 -14.04
N LYS A 26 -11.61 -4.03 -14.40
CA LYS A 26 -10.85 -3.01 -15.15
C LYS A 26 -10.90 -1.61 -14.51
N ARG A 27 -11.04 -1.55 -13.19
CA ARG A 27 -11.01 -0.30 -12.43
C ARG A 27 -9.58 0.23 -12.31
N SER A 28 -9.45 1.50 -11.97
CA SER A 28 -8.15 2.10 -11.72
C SER A 28 -7.56 1.63 -10.39
N TYR A 29 -6.23 1.63 -10.27
CA TYR A 29 -5.56 1.35 -9.00
C TYR A 29 -6.07 2.23 -7.85
N ARG A 30 -6.42 3.49 -8.14
CA ARG A 30 -6.90 4.44 -7.13
C ARG A 30 -8.25 4.03 -6.54
N GLU A 31 -9.12 3.46 -7.36
CA GLU A 31 -10.40 2.89 -6.91
C GLU A 31 -10.14 1.61 -6.11
N CYS A 32 -9.34 0.68 -6.65
CA CYS A 32 -9.06 -0.61 -6.00
C CYS A 32 -8.31 -0.49 -4.67
N VAL A 33 -7.43 0.50 -4.50
CA VAL A 33 -6.76 0.77 -3.20
C VAL A 33 -7.79 1.07 -2.12
N GLY A 34 -8.94 1.67 -2.42
CA GLY A 34 -9.97 2.00 -1.44
C GLY A 34 -10.82 0.80 -0.99
N GLU A 35 -10.84 -0.26 -1.79
CA GLU A 35 -11.73 -1.40 -1.59
C GLU A 35 -11.28 -2.33 -0.45
N LYS A 36 -12.14 -3.30 -0.12
CA LYS A 36 -11.88 -4.36 0.87
C LYS A 36 -12.15 -5.73 0.27
N SER A 37 -11.84 -6.78 1.02
CA SER A 37 -12.27 -8.15 0.68
C SER A 37 -13.80 -8.20 0.53
N PRO A 38 -14.34 -8.90 -0.50
CA PRO A 38 -13.63 -9.80 -1.42
C PRO A 38 -13.06 -9.17 -2.69
N CYS A 39 -13.30 -7.88 -2.96
CA CYS A 39 -12.91 -7.21 -4.22
C CYS A 39 -11.38 -7.15 -4.42
N ILE A 40 -10.63 -6.97 -3.32
CA ILE A 40 -9.18 -7.13 -3.29
C ILE A 40 -8.77 -8.19 -2.25
N PRO A 41 -7.69 -8.96 -2.48
CA PRO A 41 -7.17 -9.92 -1.52
C PRO A 41 -6.85 -9.28 -0.16
N ASN A 42 -7.06 -10.03 0.93
CA ASN A 42 -6.71 -9.59 2.29
C ASN A 42 -5.22 -9.22 2.43
N GLU A 43 -4.35 -9.87 1.65
CA GLU A 43 -2.93 -9.53 1.58
C GLU A 43 -2.71 -8.08 1.09
N CYS A 44 -3.43 -7.67 0.05
CA CYS A 44 -3.34 -6.30 -0.48
C CYS A 44 -3.87 -5.27 0.54
N VAL A 45 -4.87 -5.64 1.35
CA VAL A 45 -5.36 -4.79 2.46
C VAL A 45 -4.27 -4.59 3.51
N GLY A 46 -3.54 -5.64 3.89
CA GLY A 46 -2.40 -5.55 4.80
C GLY A 46 -1.24 -4.72 4.24
N LEU A 47 -0.90 -4.92 2.96
CA LEU A 47 0.11 -4.10 2.26
C LEU A 47 -0.29 -2.62 2.19
N ARG A 48 -1.58 -2.33 2.00
CA ARG A 48 -2.09 -0.96 2.02
C ARG A 48 -1.90 -0.30 3.39
N GLU A 49 -2.23 -1.02 4.47
CA GLU A 49 -2.07 -0.50 5.83
C GLU A 49 -0.61 -0.26 6.19
N THR A 50 0.28 -1.19 5.85
CA THR A 50 1.72 -1.03 6.07
C THR A 50 2.30 0.13 5.25
N TYR A 51 1.92 0.25 3.98
CA TYR A 51 2.31 1.39 3.14
C TYR A 51 1.79 2.73 3.71
N PHE A 52 0.54 2.78 4.15
CA PHE A 52 -0.05 3.96 4.79
C PHE A 52 0.72 4.35 6.05
N ASN A 53 1.03 3.38 6.92
CA ASN A 53 1.81 3.61 8.13
C ASN A 53 3.23 4.09 7.82
N CYS A 54 3.87 3.54 6.79
CA CYS A 54 5.17 3.99 6.33
C CYS A 54 5.11 5.45 5.85
N LYS A 55 4.12 5.81 5.01
CA LYS A 55 3.92 7.20 4.56
C LYS A 55 3.62 8.16 5.70
N ARG A 56 2.78 7.76 6.65
CA ARG A 56 2.46 8.54 7.85
C ARG A 56 3.70 8.76 8.72
N GLY A 57 4.54 7.74 8.86
CA GLY A 57 5.80 7.86 9.60
C GLY A 57 6.78 8.89 8.99
N GLN A 58 6.74 9.13 7.66
CA GLN A 58 7.61 10.13 7.03
C GLN A 58 7.34 11.56 7.52
N VAL A 59 6.12 11.83 8.00
CA VAL A 59 5.70 13.13 8.53
C VAL A 59 5.59 13.14 10.06
N ASP A 60 5.73 11.98 10.70
CA ASP A 60 5.70 11.85 12.16
C ASP A 60 7.09 12.11 12.75
N MET A 61 7.22 13.19 13.50
CA MET A 61 8.48 13.56 14.16
C MET A 61 8.98 12.49 15.14
N ARG A 62 8.09 11.67 15.72
CA ARG A 62 8.48 10.55 16.60
C ARG A 62 9.20 9.43 15.86
N ALA A 63 8.88 9.24 14.57
CA ALA A 63 9.52 8.25 13.72
C ALA A 63 10.91 8.69 13.23
N ARG A 64 11.26 9.98 13.35
CA ARG A 64 12.57 10.51 12.95
C ARG A 64 13.73 9.86 13.70
N ILE A 65 13.53 9.53 14.98
CA ILE A 65 14.55 8.91 15.83
C ILE A 65 14.55 7.38 15.67
N ARG A 66 13.37 6.77 15.58
CA ARG A 66 13.21 5.30 15.53
C ARG A 66 13.35 4.71 14.12
N GLY A 67 13.30 5.55 13.09
CA GLY A 67 13.18 5.12 11.71
C GLY A 67 11.74 4.75 11.33
N ASN A 68 11.45 4.83 10.03
CA ASN A 68 10.17 4.37 9.51
C ASN A 68 10.10 2.85 9.47
N LYS A 69 8.91 2.34 9.81
CA LYS A 69 8.58 0.93 9.58
C LYS A 69 8.24 0.76 8.10
N GLY A 70 9.23 0.32 7.33
CA GLY A 70 9.11 0.08 5.89
C GLY A 70 10.47 0.22 5.21
N TYR A 71 10.76 -0.71 4.31
CA TYR A 71 12.06 -0.79 3.61
C TYR A 71 12.09 0.06 2.32
#